data_AF-A0AAJ4AW04-F1
#
_entry.id   AF-A0AAJ4AW04-F1
#
_cell.length_a   1.000
_cell.length_b   1.000
_cell.length_c   1.000
_cell.angle_alpha   90.00
_cell.angle_beta   90.00
_cell.angle_gamma   90.00
#
_symmetry.space_group_name_H-M   'P 1'
#
loop_
_entity.id
_entity.type
_entity.pdbx_description
1 polymer ?
#
loop_
_entity_poly.entity_id
_entity_poly.type
_entity_poly.pdbx_seq_one_letter_code
_entity_poly.pdbx_strand_id
1 'polypeptide(L)'
;MCGTPKANLSAQLPKTPFRSFMASMTLAQRKRFAEVANRAQDRRESRESRALYRQRLSSNPKPATNLYKLNLWGRLKQFCAQTVNLMG
;
A
#
# COMPACT_ATOMS: atom_id res chain seq x y z
N MET A 1 4.37 2.95 21.24
CA MET A 1 5.30 2.86 20.10
C MET A 1 6.03 1.54 20.20
N CYS A 2 5.95 0.67 19.19
CA CYS A 2 6.63 -0.63 19.20
C CYS A 2 8.04 -0.44 18.64
N GLY A 3 9.04 -0.33 19.51
CA GLY A 3 10.45 -0.27 19.11
C GLY A 3 10.95 -1.65 18.67
N THR A 4 11.62 -1.73 17.53
CA THR A 4 12.36 -2.92 17.12
C THR A 4 13.59 -3.08 18.01
N PRO A 5 13.87 -4.27 18.56
CA PRO A 5 15.05 -4.47 19.40
C PRO A 5 16.31 -4.20 18.58
N LYS A 6 17.22 -3.38 19.12
CA LYS A 6 18.52 -3.07 18.53
C LYS A 6 19.36 -4.34 18.51
N ALA A 7 19.50 -4.95 17.35
CA ALA A 7 20.32 -6.16 17.16
C ALA A 7 21.78 -5.81 17.44
N ASN A 8 22.33 -6.31 18.55
CA ASN A 8 23.75 -6.18 18.86
C ASN A 8 24.53 -7.07 17.88
N LEU A 9 25.34 -6.44 17.02
CA LEU A 9 26.20 -7.12 16.03
C LEU A 9 27.30 -7.99 16.67
N SER A 10 27.46 -7.94 17.99
CA SER A 10 28.41 -8.74 18.77
C SER A 10 27.81 -10.05 19.32
N ALA A 11 26.63 -10.47 18.85
CA ALA A 11 26.04 -11.73 19.27
C ALA A 11 26.98 -12.89 18.89
N GLN A 12 27.66 -13.46 19.89
CA GLN A 12 28.50 -14.64 19.70
C GLN A 12 27.64 -15.76 19.10
N LEU A 13 28.06 -16.27 17.95
CA LEU A 13 27.43 -17.46 17.38
C LEU A 13 27.53 -18.61 18.41
N PRO A 14 26.44 -19.35 18.64
CA PRO A 14 26.46 -20.46 19.58
C PRO A 14 27.54 -21.47 19.16
N LYS A 15 28.39 -21.87 20.12
CA LYS A 15 29.48 -22.85 19.90
C LYS A 15 28.98 -24.25 19.57
N THR A 16 27.74 -24.56 19.94
CA THR A 16 27.07 -25.80 19.60
C THR A 16 26.23 -25.62 18.34
N PRO A 17 26.18 -26.60 17.43
CA PRO A 17 25.31 -26.53 16.27
C PRO A 17 23.87 -26.46 16.76
N PHE A 18 23.27 -25.27 16.70
CA PHE A 18 21.87 -25.10 16.98
C PHE A 18 21.10 -25.81 15.88
N ARG A 19 20.45 -26.93 16.21
CA ARG A 19 19.50 -27.57 15.30
C ARG A 19 18.41 -26.54 15.01
N SER A 20 18.30 -26.10 13.75
CA SER A 20 17.28 -25.11 13.40
C SER A 20 15.91 -25.63 13.81
N PHE A 21 14.99 -24.73 14.17
CA PHE A 21 13.63 -25.10 14.52
C PHE A 21 12.97 -25.97 13.42
N MET A 22 13.31 -25.73 12.16
CA MET A 22 12.85 -26.54 11.02
C MET A 22 13.48 -27.94 10.96
N ALA A 23 14.66 -28.14 11.54
CA ALA A 23 15.36 -29.44 11.55
C ALA A 23 14.72 -30.47 12.49
N SER A 24 13.99 -30.02 13.52
CA SER A 24 13.16 -30.91 14.35
C SER A 24 11.77 -31.18 13.76
N MET A 25 11.36 -30.45 12.70
CA MET A 25 10.04 -30.59 12.10
C MET A 25 9.99 -31.65 11.00
N THR A 26 8.90 -32.41 11.00
CA THR A 26 8.59 -33.34 9.92
C THR A 26 8.31 -32.59 8.62
N LEU A 27 8.38 -33.31 7.48
CA LEU A 27 8.10 -32.72 6.18
C LEU A 27 6.66 -32.18 6.09
N ALA A 28 5.68 -32.88 6.67
CA ALA A 28 4.30 -32.44 6.72
C ALA A 28 4.12 -31.14 7.53
N GLN A 29 4.80 -31.03 8.67
CA GLN A 29 4.76 -29.82 9.49
C GLN A 29 5.43 -28.63 8.77
N ARG A 30 6.54 -28.86 8.06
CA ARG A 30 7.20 -27.82 7.25
C ARG A 30 6.32 -27.31 6.12
N LYS A 31 5.58 -28.20 5.45
CA LYS A 31 4.59 -27.81 4.41
C LYS A 31 3.52 -26.87 4.98
N ARG A 32 2.91 -27.24 6.12
CA ARG A 32 1.91 -26.39 6.79
C ARG A 32 2.47 -25.03 7.19
N PHE A 33 3.72 -24.98 7.66
CA PHE A 33 4.37 -23.72 7.99
C PHE A 33 4.57 -22.84 6.75
N ALA A 34 5.01 -23.40 5.64
CA ALA A 34 5.16 -22.69 4.37
C ALA A 34 3.82 -22.13 3.87
N GLU A 35 2.73 -22.89 3.96
CA GLU A 35 1.39 -22.42 3.59
C GLU A 35 0.96 -21.19 4.40
N VAL A 36 1.20 -21.20 5.72
CA VAL A 36 0.87 -20.08 6.60
C VAL A 36 1.76 -18.87 6.29
N ALA A 37 3.06 -19.08 6.05
CA ALA A 37 3.99 -18.02 5.69
C ALA A 37 3.60 -17.34 4.37
N ASN A 38 3.22 -18.12 3.35
CA ASN A 38 2.77 -17.60 2.06
C ASN A 38 1.49 -16.75 2.22
N ARG A 39 0.49 -17.24 2.97
CA ARG A 39 -0.73 -16.46 3.25
C ARG A 39 -0.44 -15.16 3.99
N ALA A 40 0.57 -15.13 4.86
CA ALA A 40 0.99 -13.92 5.54
C ALA A 40 1.65 -12.93 4.58
N GLN A 41 2.42 -13.43 3.60
CA GLN A 41 3.03 -12.64 2.55
C GLN A 41 1.99 -12.03 1.60
N ASP A 42 0.99 -12.80 1.16
CA ASP A 42 -0.12 -12.31 0.32
C ASP A 42 -0.85 -11.13 0.99
N ARG A 43 -1.02 -11.19 2.31
CA ARG A 43 -1.62 -10.11 3.10
C ARG A 43 -0.77 -8.85 3.14
N ARG A 44 0.57 -8.98 3.15
CA ARG A 44 1.49 -7.83 3.09
C ARG A 44 1.43 -7.16 1.73
N GLU A 45 1.50 -7.95 0.66
CA GLU A 45 1.43 -7.46 -0.72
C GLU A 45 0.09 -6.76 -1.00
N SER A 46 -1.01 -7.29 -0.48
CA SER A 46 -2.34 -6.64 -0.56
C SER A 46 -2.39 -5.29 0.16
N ARG A 47 -1.64 -5.13 1.26
CA ARG A 47 -1.57 -3.86 2.00
C ARG A 47 -0.68 -2.86 1.29
N GLU A 48 0.46 -3.30 0.79
CA GLU A 48 1.42 -2.47 0.05
C GLU A 48 0.82 -1.97 -1.26
N SER A 49 0.18 -2.84 -2.04
CA SER A 49 -0.53 -2.45 -3.27
C SER A 49 -1.61 -1.41 -3.00
N ARG A 50 -2.41 -1.56 -1.92
CA ARG A 50 -3.43 -0.57 -1.53
C ARG A 50 -2.81 0.75 -1.06
N ALA A 51 -1.69 0.70 -0.35
CA ALA A 51 -0.97 1.90 0.08
C ALA A 51 -0.38 2.67 -1.12
N LEU A 52 0.25 1.96 -2.05
CA LEU A 52 0.79 2.54 -3.29
C LEU A 52 -0.32 3.14 -4.17
N TYR A 53 -1.47 2.46 -4.28
CA TYR A 53 -2.62 3.01 -5.00
C TYR A 53 -3.11 4.32 -4.38
N ARG A 54 -3.22 4.38 -3.05
CA ARG A 54 -3.58 5.61 -2.33
C ARG A 54 -2.55 6.72 -2.52
N GLN A 55 -1.26 6.38 -2.49
CA GLN A 55 -0.19 7.34 -2.71
C GLN A 55 -0.22 7.93 -4.12
N ARG A 56 -0.50 7.11 -5.14
CA ARG A 56 -0.67 7.57 -6.53
C ARG A 56 -1.88 8.50 -6.71
N LEU A 57 -2.97 8.25 -5.98
CA LEU A 57 -4.12 9.15 -5.96
C LEU A 57 -3.81 10.50 -5.31
N SER A 58 -2.93 10.53 -4.29
CA SER A 58 -2.50 11.79 -3.66
C SER A 58 -1.43 12.55 -4.45
N SER A 59 -0.60 11.85 -5.24
CA SER A 59 0.49 12.48 -5.99
C SER A 59 0.10 13.02 -7.37
N ASN A 60 -1.05 12.62 -7.89
CA ASN A 60 -1.69 13.28 -9.02
C ASN A 60 -2.79 14.20 -8.51
N PRO A 61 -2.52 15.49 -8.24
CA PRO A 61 -3.60 16.44 -8.17
C PRO A 61 -4.26 16.42 -9.55
N LYS A 62 -5.43 15.79 -9.67
CA LYS A 62 -6.33 16.08 -10.80
C LYS A 62 -6.41 17.61 -10.87
N PRO A 63 -6.24 18.25 -12.04
CA PRO A 63 -6.46 19.68 -12.13
C PRO A 63 -7.87 19.89 -11.59
N ALA A 64 -7.96 20.57 -10.45
CA ALA A 64 -9.22 20.93 -9.85
C ALA A 64 -9.89 21.84 -10.87
N THR A 65 -10.73 21.26 -11.73
CA THR A 65 -11.73 22.05 -12.41
C THR A 65 -12.61 22.56 -11.28
N ASN A 66 -12.34 23.81 -10.89
CA ASN A 66 -13.00 24.59 -9.86
C ASN A 66 -14.48 24.87 -10.22
N LEU A 67 -15.17 23.90 -10.81
CA LEU A 67 -16.57 23.95 -11.23
C LEU A 67 -17.55 23.77 -10.06
N TYR A 68 -17.05 23.40 -8.88
CA TYR A 68 -17.85 23.22 -7.67
C TYR A 68 -17.83 24.45 -6.74
N LYS A 69 -16.99 25.46 -7.01
CA LYS A 69 -16.93 26.73 -6.26
C LYS A 69 -17.78 27.85 -6.89
N LEU A 70 -18.39 27.61 -8.04
CA LEU A 70 -19.22 28.60 -8.72
C LEU A 70 -20.66 28.52 -8.18
N ASN A 71 -21.14 29.60 -7.56
CA ASN A 71 -22.56 29.78 -7.27
C ASN A 71 -23.38 29.63 -8.56
N LEU A 72 -24.69 29.40 -8.45
CA LEU A 72 -25.60 29.10 -9.56
C LEU A 72 -25.41 30.00 -10.80
N TRP A 73 -25.15 31.28 -10.56
CA TRP A 73 -24.84 32.28 -11.59
C TRP A 73 -23.56 32.02 -12.40
N GLY A 74 -22.52 31.51 -11.74
CA GLY A 74 -21.26 31.13 -12.40
C GLY A 74 -21.45 29.94 -13.35
N ARG A 75 -22.33 28.99 -13.00
CA ARG A 75 -22.71 27.89 -13.89
C ARG A 75 -23.51 28.38 -15.11
N LEU A 76 -24.44 29.30 -14.91
CA LEU A 76 -25.25 29.87 -16.00
C LEU A 76 -24.37 30.59 -17.04
N LYS A 77 -23.45 31.46 -16.59
CA LYS A 77 -22.52 32.16 -17.48
C LYS A 77 -21.68 31.21 -18.32
N GLN A 78 -21.24 30.11 -17.72
CA GLN A 78 -20.40 29.13 -18.39
C GLN A 78 -21.18 28.35 -19.45
N PHE A 79 -22.45 28.05 -19.17
CA PHE A 79 -23.34 27.42 -20.15
C PHE A 79 -23.61 28.35 -21.33
N CYS A 80 -23.89 29.64 -21.08
CA CYS A 80 -24.03 30.63 -22.14
C CYS A 80 -22.77 30.75 -22.99
N ALA A 81 -21.59 30.82 -22.37
CA ALA A 81 -20.31 30.89 -23.08
C ALA A 81 -20.01 29.64 -23.93
N GLN A 82 -20.46 28.46 -23.51
CA GLN A 82 -20.34 27.25 -24.32
C GLN A 82 -21.29 27.28 -25.53
N THR A 83 -22.51 27.82 -25.36
CA THR A 83 -23.50 27.90 -26.45
C THR A 83 -23.10 28.88 -27.55
N VAL A 84 -22.48 30.03 -27.23
CA VAL A 84 -22.02 30.98 -28.26
C VAL A 84 -20.83 30.45 -29.07
N ASN A 85 -19.93 29.68 -28.45
CA ASN A 85 -18.80 29.08 -29.16
C ASN A 85 -19.18 27.90 -30.07
N LEU A 86 -20.39 27.36 -29.94
CA LEU A 86 -20.88 26.26 -30.78
C LEU A 86 -21.66 26.75 -32.02
N MET A 87 -22.00 28.05 -32.07
CA MET A 87 -22.80 28.68 -33.13
C MET A 87 -22.02 29.72 -33.96
N GLY A 88 -20.73 29.92 -33.71
CA GLY A 88 -19.83 30.72 -34.53
C GLY A 88 -18.76 29.85 -35.17
#